data_AF-A0AAR5PVP3-F1
#
_entry.id   AF-A0AAR5PVP3-F1
#
_cell.length_a   1.000
_cell.length_b   1.000
_cell.length_c   1.000
_cell.angle_alpha   90.00
_cell.angle_beta   90.00
_cell.angle_gamma   90.00
#
_symmetry.space_group_name_H-M   'P 1'
#
loop_
_entity.id
_entity.type
_entity.pdbx_description
1 polymer ?
#
loop_
_entity_poly.entity_id
_entity_poly.type
_entity_poly.pdbx_seq_one_letter_code
_entity_poly.pdbx_strand_id
1 'polypeptide(L)'
;MSSASYLFGPHYFAFVVTFNLYFFQTFYTKYVIQKFQAMSSWKHKLAAIFYGPSWQPGKPRLGLEEDKIKVVKREKYNVKIPLWCNLYLLIHFAVMVYGFHQLALRHLV
;
A
#
# COMPACT_ATOMS: atom_id res chain seq x y z
N MET A 1 -16.78 -6.76 3.56
CA MET A 1 -16.31 -6.86 4.96
C MET A 1 -16.68 -8.25 5.45
N SER A 2 -15.72 -9.17 5.42
CA SER A 2 -15.93 -10.60 5.71
C SER A 2 -15.77 -10.87 7.20
N SER A 3 -16.63 -11.71 7.75
CA SER A 3 -16.89 -12.02 9.17
C SER A 3 -15.70 -12.44 10.06
N ALA A 4 -14.47 -12.42 9.55
CA ALA A 4 -13.26 -12.80 10.28
C ALA A 4 -12.68 -11.67 11.17
N SER A 5 -13.19 -10.44 11.06
CA SER A 5 -12.64 -9.25 11.73
C SER A 5 -12.98 -9.14 13.22
N TYR A 6 -13.87 -9.97 13.77
CA TYR A 6 -14.35 -9.86 15.15
C TYR A 6 -13.59 -10.73 16.17
N LEU A 7 -12.78 -11.69 15.73
CA LEU A 7 -12.15 -12.68 16.61
C LEU A 7 -10.71 -12.33 17.02
N PHE A 8 -10.12 -11.29 16.42
CA PHE A 8 -8.72 -10.96 16.60
C PHE A 8 -8.58 -9.49 17.04
N GLY A 9 -8.02 -9.25 18.22
CA GLY A 9 -7.82 -7.91 18.78
C GLY A 9 -7.07 -6.96 17.84
N PRO A 10 -7.08 -5.63 18.10
CA PRO A 10 -6.61 -4.60 17.17
C PRO A 10 -5.17 -4.80 16.67
N HIS A 11 -4.31 -5.42 17.49
CA HIS A 11 -2.93 -5.76 17.12
C HIS A 11 -2.82 -6.86 16.06
N TYR A 12 -3.65 -7.90 16.15
CA TYR A 12 -3.70 -8.99 15.17
C TYR A 12 -4.42 -8.57 13.90
N PHE A 13 -5.44 -7.70 14.02
CA PHE A 13 -6.12 -7.12 12.87
C PHE A 13 -5.18 -6.29 11.99
N ALA A 14 -4.34 -5.45 12.59
CA ALA A 14 -3.33 -4.68 11.85
C ALA A 14 -2.35 -5.59 11.10
N PHE A 15 -1.90 -6.69 11.70
CA PHE A 15 -0.97 -7.63 11.07
C PHE A 15 -1.61 -8.39 9.89
N VAL A 16 -2.83 -8.93 10.07
CA VAL A 16 -3.55 -9.66 9.01
C VAL A 16 -3.93 -8.74 7.85
N VAL A 17 -4.29 -7.48 8.13
CA VAL A 17 -4.62 -6.48 7.11
C VAL A 17 -3.36 -5.95 6.42
N THR A 18 -2.19 -5.92 7.07
CA THR A 18 -0.95 -5.36 6.49
C THR A 18 -0.13 -6.41 5.74
N PHE A 19 -0.10 -7.66 6.20
CA PHE A 19 0.78 -8.72 5.66
C PHE A 19 0.11 -9.72 4.73
N ASN A 20 -1.10 -9.46 4.22
CA ASN A 20 -1.66 -10.27 3.14
C ASN A 20 -1.14 -9.81 1.77
N LEU A 21 0.17 -9.95 1.55
CA LEU A 21 0.84 -9.59 0.29
C LEU A 21 0.16 -10.21 -0.93
N TYR A 22 -0.23 -11.48 -0.81
CA TYR A 22 -0.90 -12.20 -1.88
C TYR A 22 -2.28 -11.61 -2.22
N PHE A 23 -3.06 -11.24 -1.20
CA PHE A 23 -4.35 -10.58 -1.41
C PHE A 23 -4.17 -9.23 -2.11
N PHE A 24 -3.26 -8.36 -1.64
CA PHE A 24 -3.07 -7.06 -2.29
C PHE A 24 -2.55 -7.17 -3.72
N GLN A 25 -1.63 -8.09 -3.96
CA GLN A 25 -1.09 -8.31 -5.30
C GLN A 25 -2.16 -8.87 -6.24
N THR A 26 -2.95 -9.86 -5.80
CA THR A 26 -3.94 -10.52 -6.67
C THR A 26 -5.26 -9.77 -6.78
N PHE A 27 -5.67 -9.00 -5.78
CA PHE A 27 -6.93 -8.27 -5.76
C PHE A 27 -7.01 -7.27 -6.92
N TYR A 28 -5.95 -6.48 -7.10
CA TYR A 28 -5.90 -5.48 -8.17
C TYR A 28 -5.84 -6.13 -9.56
N THR A 29 -5.03 -7.18 -9.71
CA THR A 29 -4.91 -7.92 -10.98
C THR A 29 -6.22 -8.59 -11.39
N LYS A 30 -6.94 -9.20 -10.45
CA LYS A 30 -8.28 -9.79 -10.72
C LYS A 30 -9.26 -8.75 -11.24
N TYR A 31 -9.28 -7.55 -10.64
CA TYR A 31 -10.15 -6.47 -11.07
C TYR A 31 -9.84 -5.98 -12.50
N VAL A 32 -8.55 -5.86 -12.84
CA VAL A 32 -8.11 -5.52 -14.20
C VAL A 32 -8.53 -6.59 -15.21
N ILE A 33 -8.37 -7.87 -14.88
CA ILE A 33 -8.75 -9.00 -15.76
C ILE A 33 -10.26 -9.03 -16.00
N GLN A 34 -11.07 -8.89 -14.95
CA GLN A 34 -12.53 -8.84 -15.08
C GLN A 34 -12.97 -7.68 -15.99
N LYS A 35 -12.35 -6.50 -15.83
CA LYS A 35 -12.66 -5.34 -16.65
C LYS A 35 -12.21 -5.51 -18.10
N PHE A 36 -11.08 -6.19 -18.33
CA PHE A 36 -10.61 -6.56 -19.66
C PHE A 36 -11.56 -7.54 -20.36
N GLN A 37 -12.12 -8.51 -19.63
CA GLN A 37 -13.11 -9.45 -20.16
C GLN A 37 -14.45 -8.79 -20.47
N ALA A 38 -14.85 -7.77 -19.70
CA ALA A 38 -16.13 -7.06 -19.89
C ALA A 38 -16.16 -6.15 -21.14
N MET A 39 -15.01 -5.79 -21.72
CA MET A 39 -14.95 -4.92 -22.89
C MET A 39 -14.98 -5.73 -24.20
N SER A 40 -15.81 -5.33 -25.15
CA SER A 40 -15.96 -6.02 -26.44
C SER A 40 -14.85 -5.66 -27.45
N SER A 41 -14.39 -4.40 -27.46
CA SER A 41 -13.41 -3.91 -28.44
C SER A 41 -11.97 -4.01 -27.96
N TRP A 42 -11.07 -4.50 -28.83
CA TRP A 42 -9.62 -4.57 -28.59
C TRP A 42 -8.99 -3.21 -28.26
N LYS A 43 -9.47 -2.12 -28.87
CA LYS A 43 -8.98 -0.77 -28.55
C LYS A 43 -9.28 -0.38 -27.10
N HIS A 44 -10.49 -0.70 -26.63
CA HIS A 44 -10.89 -0.44 -25.25
C HIS A 44 -10.18 -1.36 -24.26
N LYS A 45 -9.95 -2.62 -24.63
CA LYS A 45 -9.17 -3.59 -23.84
C LYS A 45 -7.75 -3.11 -23.56
N LEU A 46 -7.03 -2.65 -24.59
CA LEU A 46 -5.69 -2.11 -24.43
C LEU A 46 -5.70 -0.79 -23.64
N ALA A 47 -6.67 0.09 -23.90
CA ALA A 47 -6.83 1.34 -23.16
C ALA A 47 -7.10 1.10 -21.66
N ALA A 48 -7.86 0.07 -21.29
CA ALA A 48 -8.10 -0.29 -19.90
C ALA A 48 -6.84 -0.75 -19.15
N ILE A 49 -5.91 -1.40 -19.85
CA ILE A 49 -4.61 -1.81 -19.28
C ILE A 49 -3.70 -0.58 -19.12
N PHE A 50 -3.61 0.27 -20.15
CA PHE A 50 -2.70 1.42 -20.16
C PHE A 50 -3.15 2.60 -19.29
N TYR A 51 -4.46 2.87 -19.22
CA TYR A 51 -5.01 3.98 -18.43
C TYR A 51 -5.47 3.53 -17.04
N GLY A 52 -5.42 2.23 -16.78
CA GLY A 52 -5.76 1.64 -15.51
C GLY A 52 -7.26 1.35 -15.37
N PRO A 53 -7.64 0.65 -14.30
CA PRO A 53 -8.95 0.04 -14.15
C PRO A 53 -10.05 1.05 -13.79
N SER A 54 -9.71 2.32 -13.50
CA SER A 54 -10.72 3.36 -13.27
C SER A 54 -11.27 3.94 -14.59
N TRP A 55 -10.57 3.73 -15.72
CA TRP A 55 -10.94 4.29 -17.00
C TRP A 55 -12.19 3.61 -17.61
N GLN A 56 -12.95 4.36 -18.42
CA GLN A 56 -14.17 3.90 -19.11
C GLN A 56 -14.18 4.43 -20.56
N PRO A 57 -14.80 3.70 -21.51
CA PRO A 57 -14.93 4.16 -22.88
C PRO A 57 -15.65 5.51 -22.97
N GLY A 58 -15.04 6.48 -23.65
CA GLY A 58 -15.59 7.84 -23.79
C GLY A 58 -15.21 8.82 -22.66
N LYS A 59 -14.54 8.36 -21.59
CA LYS A 59 -14.04 9.24 -20.52
C LYS A 59 -12.58 9.64 -20.75
N PRO A 60 -12.15 10.83 -20.27
CA PRO A 60 -10.75 11.23 -20.31
C PRO A 60 -9.86 10.23 -19.56
N ARG A 61 -8.56 10.22 -19.89
CA ARG A 61 -7.59 9.24 -19.36
C ARG A 61 -7.63 9.09 -17.83
N LEU A 62 -7.81 10.18 -17.09
CA LEU A 62 -7.84 10.19 -15.62
C LEU A 62 -9.21 9.85 -15.02
N GLY A 63 -10.22 9.54 -15.84
CA GLY A 63 -11.60 9.46 -15.39
C GLY A 63 -12.19 10.84 -15.12
N LEU A 64 -13.45 10.87 -14.66
CA LEU A 64 -14.12 12.10 -14.25
C LEU A 64 -13.94 12.31 -12.75
N GLU A 65 -13.80 13.56 -12.33
CA GLU A 65 -13.64 13.91 -10.91
C GLU A 65 -14.89 13.50 -10.10
N GLU A 66 -16.08 13.53 -10.72
CA GLU A 66 -17.33 13.05 -10.13
C GLU A 66 -17.37 11.53 -9.85
N ASP A 67 -16.61 10.72 -10.59
CA ASP A 67 -16.56 9.26 -10.38
C ASP A 67 -15.63 8.87 -9.22
N LYS A 68 -14.83 9.82 -8.69
CA LYS A 68 -13.96 9.55 -7.55
C LYS A 68 -14.83 9.31 -6.33
N ILE A 69 -14.74 8.10 -5.79
CA ILE A 69 -15.32 7.75 -4.49
C ILE A 69 -14.79 8.77 -3.48
N LYS A 70 -15.69 9.53 -2.86
CA LYS A 70 -15.33 10.50 -1.81
C LYS A 70 -14.64 9.73 -0.68
N VAL A 71 -13.31 9.84 -0.63
CA VAL A 71 -12.51 9.18 0.40
C VAL A 71 -12.89 9.82 1.73
N VAL A 72 -13.67 9.09 2.53
CA VAL A 72 -13.93 9.45 3.93
C VAL A 72 -12.58 9.59 4.61
N LYS A 73 -12.37 10.67 5.37
CA LYS A 73 -11.16 10.87 6.16
C LYS A 73 -10.99 9.65 7.08
N ARG A 74 -10.12 8.73 6.71
CA ARG A 74 -9.72 7.61 7.56
C ARG A 74 -8.90 8.18 8.70
N GLU A 75 -9.25 7.83 9.94
CA GLU A 75 -8.41 8.19 11.08
C GLU A 75 -7.00 7.64 10.85
N LYS A 76 -6.03 8.55 10.78
CA LYS A 76 -4.64 8.19 10.59
C LYS A 76 -4.20 7.42 11.82
N TYR A 77 -3.81 6.16 11.64
CA TYR A 77 -3.31 5.32 12.72
C TYR A 77 -2.10 6.01 13.38
N ASN A 78 -2.29 6.48 14.61
CA ASN A 78 -1.26 7.17 15.39
C ASN A 78 -0.63 6.17 16.36
N VAL A 79 0.50 5.59 15.97
CA VAL A 79 1.23 4.63 16.80
C VAL A 79 1.88 5.37 17.97
N LYS A 80 1.31 5.26 19.17
CA LYS A 80 1.96 5.72 20.40
C LYS A 80 2.98 4.67 20.83
N ILE A 81 4.25 4.90 20.50
CA ILE A 81 5.37 4.03 20.88
C ILE A 81 5.78 4.34 22.33
N PRO A 82 5.96 3.34 23.21
CA PRO A 82 6.42 3.57 24.58
C PRO A 82 7.85 4.12 24.61
N LEU A 83 8.18 4.89 25.65
CA LEU A 83 9.46 5.60 25.77
C LEU A 83 10.68 4.68 25.60
N TRP A 84 10.63 3.47 26.17
CA TRP A 84 11.71 2.48 26.07
C TRP A 84 11.99 2.04 24.62
N CYS A 85 10.96 1.88 23.80
CA CYS A 85 11.14 1.55 22.38
C CYS A 85 11.76 2.72 21.61
N ASN A 86 11.37 3.96 21.92
CA ASN A 86 12.02 5.14 21.33
C ASN A 86 13.49 5.25 21.74
N LEU A 87 13.81 4.97 23.01
CA LEU A 87 15.19 4.97 23.49
C LEU A 87 16.03 3.90 22.81
N TYR A 88 15.49 2.68 22.68
CA TYR A 88 16.13 1.60 21.93
C TYR A 88 16.41 2.00 20.48
N LEU A 89 15.42 2.59 19.78
CA LEU A 89 15.60 3.05 18.40
C LEU A 89 16.71 4.10 18.27
N LEU A 90 16.77 5.07 19.21
CA LEU A 90 17.81 6.09 19.23
C LEU A 90 19.21 5.50 19.45
N ILE A 91 19.35 4.60 20.42
CA ILE A 91 20.63 3.94 20.71
C ILE A 91 21.06 3.08 19.52
N HIS A 92 20.15 2.28 18.98
CA HIS A 92 20.43 1.42 17.83
C HIS A 92 20.88 2.24 16.62
N PHE A 93 20.17 3.34 16.33
CA PHE A 93 20.56 4.26 15.26
C PHE A 93 21.94 4.88 15.49
N ALA A 94 22.24 5.35 16.70
CA ALA A 94 23.53 5.93 17.03
C ALA A 94 24.68 4.93 16.87
N VAL A 95 24.49 3.67 17.31
CA VAL A 95 25.49 2.60 17.15
C VAL A 95 25.73 2.30 15.68
N MET A 96 24.68 2.21 14.86
CA MET A 96 24.80 1.96 13.42
C MET A 96 25.55 3.10 12.72
N VAL A 97 25.23 4.35 13.03
CA VAL A 97 25.91 5.53 12.45
C VAL A 97 27.38 5.57 12.88
N TYR A 98 27.67 5.33 14.16
CA TYR A 98 29.04 5.30 14.67
C TYR A 98 29.84 4.17 14.02
N GLY A 99 29.28 2.96 13.95
CA GLY A 99 29.92 1.82 13.30
C GLY A 99 30.22 2.09 11.83
N PHE A 100 29.27 2.69 11.10
CA PHE A 100 29.49 3.09 9.71
C PHE A 100 30.56 4.17 9.58
N HIS A 101 30.58 5.17 10.46
CA HIS A 101 31.60 6.22 10.46
C HIS A 101 33.00 5.66 10.70
N GLN A 102 33.15 4.74 11.66
CA GLN A 102 34.42 4.06 11.93
C GLN A 102 34.88 3.22 10.74
N LEU A 103 33.96 2.50 10.10
CA LEU A 103 34.26 1.71 8.90
C LEU A 103 34.69 2.61 7.74
N ALA A 104 33.98 3.73 7.53
CA ALA A 104 34.29 4.72 6.50
C ALA A 104 35.68 5.33 6.71
N LEU A 105 36.02 5.75 7.93
CA LEU A 105 37.34 6.29 8.25
C LEU A 105 38.48 5.28 8.03
N ARG A 106 38.22 3.98 8.19
CA ARG A 106 39.24 2.94 8.05
C ARG A 106 39.48 2.49 6.60
N HIS A 107 38.50 2.67 5.72
CA HIS A 107 38.53 2.11 4.36
C HIS A 107 38.40 3.14 3.24
N LEU A 108 38.00 4.39 3.54
CA LEU A 108 37.84 5.47 2.55
C LEU A 108 38.84 6.61 2.72
N VAL A 109 39.76 6.51 3.70
CA VAL A 109 40.95 7.34 3.87
C VAL A 109 42.17 6.45 3.67
#